data_AF-A0A9D1WN29-F1
#
_entry.id   AF-A0A9D1WN29-F1
#
_cell.length_a   1.000
_cell.length_b   1.000
_cell.length_c   1.000
_cell.angle_alpha   90.00
_cell.angle_beta   90.00
_cell.angle_gamma   90.00
#
_symmetry.space_group_name_H-M   'P 1'
#
loop_
_entity.id
_entity.type
_entity.pdbx_description
1 polymer ?
#
loop_
_entity_poly.entity_id
_entity_poly.type
_entity_poly.pdbx_seq_one_letter_code
_entity_poly.pdbx_strand_id
1 'polypeptide(L)' 'MALLPEHICRPSIAKGELLHVLPEWRSPYGTIQAIFSSRKGLVPAVRALIEFLAEEVPAKLSINA' A
#
# COMPACT_ATOMS: atom_id res chain seq x y z
N MET A 1 -12.73 10.95 -14.03
CA MET A 1 -11.54 10.08 -14.05
C MET A 1 -10.69 10.43 -12.84
N ALA A 2 -10.20 9.44 -12.11
CA ALA A 2 -9.43 9.63 -10.87
C ALA A 2 -8.25 8.67 -10.85
N LEU A 3 -7.15 9.07 -10.18
CA LEU A 3 -6.02 8.20 -9.89
C LEU A 3 -6.26 7.52 -8.54
N LEU A 4 -6.33 6.19 -8.53
CA LEU A 4 -6.67 5.41 -7.35
C LEU A 4 -5.61 4.32 -7.11
N PRO A 5 -5.35 3.94 -5.84
CA PRO A 5 -4.46 2.83 -5.53
C PRO A 5 -4.95 1.51 -6.12
N GLU A 6 -4.10 0.84 -6.88
CA GLU A 6 -4.45 -0.38 -7.63
C GLU A 6 -5.00 -1.50 -6.74
N HIS A 7 -4.42 -1.71 -5.55
CA HIS A 7 -4.82 -2.75 -4.61
C HIS A 7 -6.29 -2.61 -4.14
N ILE A 8 -6.85 -1.40 -4.17
CA ILE A 8 -8.26 -1.14 -3.81
C ILE A 8 -9.17 -1.34 -5.03
N CYS A 9 -8.68 -0.99 -6.23
CA CYS A 9 -9.50 -1.04 -7.45
C CYS A 9 -9.65 -2.43 -8.06
N ARG A 10 -8.71 -3.36 -7.81
CA ARG A 10 -8.71 -4.72 -8.38
C ARG A 10 -10.08 -5.43 -8.34
N PRO A 11 -10.80 -5.50 -7.22
CA PRO A 11 -12.08 -6.20 -7.16
C PRO A 11 -13.14 -5.57 -8.08
N SER A 12 -13.21 -4.23 -8.11
CA SER A 12 -14.20 -3.52 -8.94
C SER A 12 -13.80 -3.52 -10.42
N ILE A 13 -12.51 -3.56 -10.75
CA ILE A 13 -12.06 -3.80 -12.13
C ILE A 13 -12.46 -5.22 -12.57
N ALA A 14 -12.23 -6.23 -11.73
CA ALA A 14 -12.60 -7.62 -12.03
C ALA A 14 -14.12 -7.80 -12.21
N LYS A 15 -14.94 -7.01 -11.50
CA LYS A 15 -16.40 -6.98 -11.64
C LYS A 15 -16.89 -6.13 -12.82
N GLY A 16 -16.02 -5.39 -13.50
CA GLY A 16 -16.39 -4.44 -14.57
C GLY A 16 -17.05 -3.14 -14.08
N GLU A 17 -17.02 -2.87 -12.78
CA GLU A 17 -17.54 -1.64 -12.16
C GLU A 17 -16.55 -0.46 -12.36
N LEU A 18 -15.27 -0.75 -12.56
CA LEU A 18 -14.21 0.22 -12.85
C LEU A 18 -13.49 -0.14 -14.16
N LEU A 19 -13.20 0.88 -14.97
CA LEU A 19 -12.44 0.75 -16.21
C LEU A 19 -11.06 1.39 -16.08
N HIS A 20 -10.02 0.68 -16.50
CA HIS A 20 -8.67 1.22 -16.61
C HIS A 20 -8.51 1.97 -17.94
N VAL A 21 -8.60 3.30 -17.90
CA VAL A 21 -8.71 4.15 -19.10
C VAL A 21 -7.37 4.49 -19.78
N LEU A 22 -6.23 4.23 -19.15
CA LEU A 22 -4.88 4.54 -19.66
C LEU A 22 -3.87 3.44 -19.28
N PRO A 23 -3.98 2.22 -19.85
CA PRO A 23 -3.23 1.06 -19.39
C PRO A 23 -1.70 1.18 -19.52
N GLU A 24 -1.23 1.97 -20.47
CA GLU A 24 0.21 2.19 -20.71
C GLU A 24 0.81 3.28 -19.81
N TRP A 25 -0.03 4.09 -19.18
CA TRP A 25 0.44 5.17 -18.32
C TRP A 25 0.68 4.65 -16.90
N ARG A 26 1.82 5.03 -16.30
CA ARG A 26 2.17 4.68 -14.92
C ARG A 26 2.22 5.93 -14.05
N SER A 27 1.61 5.84 -12.87
CA SER A 27 1.75 6.86 -11.84
C SER A 27 3.18 6.90 -11.30
N PRO A 28 3.65 8.07 -10.83
CA PRO A 28 4.76 8.12 -9.89
C PRO A 28 4.53 7.17 -8.72
N TYR A 29 5.60 6.58 -8.19
CA TYR A 29 5.54 5.62 -7.09
C TYR A 29 4.83 6.21 -5.86
N GLY A 30 3.87 5.47 -5.31
CA GLY A 30 3.29 5.78 -4.01
C GLY A 30 4.26 5.39 -2.90
N THR A 31 4.42 6.25 -1.88
CA THR A 31 5.24 5.95 -0.70
C THR A 31 4.33 5.62 0.48
N ILE A 32 4.65 4.54 1.19
CA ILE A 32 3.97 4.16 2.44
C ILE A 32 4.93 4.45 3.58
N GLN A 33 4.47 5.24 4.56
CA GLN A 33 5.28 5.65 5.71
C GLN A 33 4.58 5.26 7.00
N ALA A 34 5.29 4.54 7.87
CA ALA A 34 4.85 4.29 9.24
C ALA A 34 5.32 5.44 10.14
N ILE A 35 4.39 6.22 10.68
CA ILE A 35 4.69 7.39 11.54
C ILE A 35 4.43 7.02 13.00
N PHE A 36 5.43 7.24 13.86
CA PHE A 36 5.34 6.98 15.31
C PHE A 36 6.12 8.02 16.10
N SER A 37 5.77 8.23 17.37
CA SER A 37 6.43 9.22 18.23
C SER A 37 7.74 8.69 18.81
N SER A 38 8.86 9.38 18.60
CA SER A 38 10.17 9.00 19.18
C SER A 38 10.37 9.43 20.64
N ARG A 39 9.48 10.27 21.20
CA ARG A 39 9.70 11.02 22.46
C ARG A 39 9.91 10.18 23.73
N LYS A 40 9.63 8.87 23.72
CA LYS A 40 9.82 7.98 24.87
C LYS A 40 10.78 6.81 24.58
N GLY A 41 11.53 6.89 23.48
CA GLY A 41 12.17 5.71 22.89
C GLY A 41 11.13 4.81 22.21
N LEU A 42 11.59 3.96 21.29
CA LEU A 42 10.71 3.01 20.61
C LEU A 42 10.41 1.85 21.55
N VAL A 43 9.17 1.77 22.05
CA VAL A 43 8.73 0.68 22.93
C VAL A 43 8.93 -0.65 22.19
N PRO A 44 9.44 -1.73 22.85
CA PRO A 44 9.71 -3.01 22.19
C PRO A 44 8.52 -3.57 21.38
N ALA A 45 7.29 -3.42 21.89
CA ALA A 45 6.08 -3.81 21.17
C ALA A 45 5.85 -3.03 19.87
N VAL A 46 6.15 -1.73 19.86
CA VAL A 46 6.03 -0.90 18.65
C VAL A 46 7.14 -1.27 17.65
N ARG A 47 8.34 -1.56 18.13
CA ARG A 47 9.44 -2.06 17.28
C ARG A 47 9.05 -3.37 16.59
N ALA A 48 8.56 -4.35 17.36
CA ALA A 48 8.11 -5.63 16.82
C ALA A 48 6.97 -5.46 15.80
N LEU A 49 6.03 -4.53 16.05
CA LEU A 49 4.99 -4.21 15.09
C LEU A 49 5.56 -3.59 13.80
N ILE A 50 6.50 -2.65 13.91
CA ILE A 50 7.13 -2.03 12.73
C ILE A 50 7.89 -3.08 11.91
N GLU A 51 8.63 -3.98 12.57
CA GLU A 51 9.33 -5.09 11.91
C GLU A 51 8.35 -6.00 11.17
N PHE A 52 7.27 -6.42 11.83
CA PHE A 52 6.20 -7.20 11.20
C PHE A 52 5.57 -6.48 10.00
N LEU A 53 5.24 -5.19 10.14
CA LEU A 53 4.66 -4.41 9.05
C LEU A 53 5.65 -4.24 7.89
N ALA A 54 6.95 -4.07 8.17
CA ALA A 54 7.96 -3.95 7.13
C ALA A 54 8.11 -5.24 6.31
N GLU A 55 7.83 -6.40 6.89
CA GLU A 55 7.84 -7.70 6.19
C GLU A 55 6.52 -7.95 5.43
N GLU A 56 5.38 -7.75 6.09
CA GLU A 56 4.08 -8.17 5.57
C GLU A 56 3.43 -7.17 4.61
N VAL A 57 3.63 -5.87 4.83
CA VAL A 57 2.96 -4.82 4.04
C VAL A 57 3.45 -4.81 2.59
N PRO A 58 4.77 -4.89 2.30
CA PRO A 58 5.23 -4.99 0.92
C PRO A 58 4.64 -6.20 0.19
N ALA A 59 4.54 -7.37 0.83
CA ALA A 59 3.99 -8.57 0.21
C ALA A 59 2.50 -8.38 -0.15
N LYS A 60 1.69 -7.84 0.76
CA LYS A 60 0.24 -7.66 0.54
C LYS A 60 -0.12 -6.52 -0.41
N LEU A 61 0.79 -5.57 -0.60
CA LEU A 61 0.62 -4.46 -1.53
C LEU A 61 1.38 -4.68 -2.84
N SER A 62 2.30 -5.63 -2.89
CA SER A 62 2.99 -6.03 -4.11
C SER A 62 2.00 -6.66 -5.07
N ILE A 63 2.02 -6.16 -6.29
CA ILE A 63 1.07 -6.45 -7.36
C ILE A 63 1.31 -7.87 -7.93
N ASN A 64 2.27 -8.64 -7.40
CA ASN A 64 2.72 -9.95 -7.90
C ASN A 64 2.33 -11.16 -7.04
N ALA A 65 1.26 -11.07 -6.24
CA ALA A 65 0.60 -12.23 -5.64
C ALA A 65 -0.74 -12.50 -6.32
#